data_AF-A0A3D5PUL7-F1
#
_entry.id   AF-A0A3D5PUL7-F1
#
_cell.length_a   1.000
_cell.length_b   1.000
_cell.length_c   1.000
_cell.angle_alpha   90.00
_cell.angle_beta   90.00
_cell.angle_gamma   90.00
#
_symmetry.space_group_name_H-M   'P 1'
#
loop_
_entity.id
_entity.type
_entity.pdbx_description
1 polymer ?
#
loop_
_entity_poly.entity_id
_entity_poly.type
_entity_poly.pdbx_seq_one_letter_code
_entity_poly.pdbx_strand_id
1 'polypeptide(L)'
;MNHSSFTYKNVFKGHDVMVFIPHEDDEINVAGATIYGLRQEGFHVICVFATNGDRSYLAETRIQEAAAALKMLGVPYEDIIILGYPDGELDASRSPYAQGVGHTITVDGHDSTYGIADKDDFPMAEYGKHTPYTRTGFLEDVENLIRTYHPANIIAVDFDSHPDHRACSIALETAIGHILNEKGNTYFPIVLKAYAYNTGFESVADFNSLHLYSTKFNRGRLADPSFETDNPVYRWEERIRLPVMEPCRNQSLSRNLIYQALRCHVSQRAFLKANQIINSDQVYWLRRTDNLAFCGTTTASSGNAEAVHDFKMVDVKNIADKKLAFDTCLWEPSSMDKERSITIHFYKPQHISVVKLYGNVNRGSRILAGRLVFSNGYSVETGPLEHNGQATDIPIESQNGIKWVTFQVLKTEGPHPGLTEWEIFDHPCPDMHICKILVNGEFAYHWDMYPGEMAKVGFYTYLENMPVVWKMNDVEMTLDKLNKMIAAGVLTSRIQAVSAQTGEILDEVYLRKASIFDKVKECYYRFPRNRLRRWIDRQKIARKHHKLRVLKRNSLKKI
;
A
#
# COMPACT_ATOMS: atom_id res chain seq x y z
N MET A 1 0.19 -0.74 -29.01
CA MET A 1 -1.27 -0.77 -28.77
C MET A 1 -1.48 -1.10 -27.31
N ASN A 2 -2.41 -0.44 -26.61
CA ASN A 2 -2.68 -0.76 -25.20
C ASN A 2 -3.38 -2.12 -25.16
N HIS A 3 -2.68 -3.15 -24.68
CA HIS A 3 -3.15 -4.53 -24.59
C HIS A 3 -3.82 -4.83 -23.24
N SER A 4 -4.45 -3.83 -22.63
CA SER A 4 -5.24 -4.01 -21.42
C SER A 4 -6.38 -3.00 -21.42
N SER A 5 -7.58 -3.50 -21.15
CA SER A 5 -8.81 -2.73 -20.95
C SER A 5 -8.97 -2.22 -19.52
N PHE A 6 -7.97 -2.44 -18.66
CA PHE A 6 -7.96 -1.90 -17.30
C PHE A 6 -7.99 -0.37 -17.32
N THR A 7 -8.83 0.20 -16.46
CA THR A 7 -8.88 1.63 -16.13
C THR A 7 -8.79 1.80 -14.63
N TYR A 8 -8.03 2.79 -14.18
CA TYR A 8 -7.92 3.16 -12.76
C TYR A 8 -9.26 3.63 -12.18
N LYS A 9 -10.20 4.09 -13.01
CA LYS A 9 -11.58 4.44 -12.60
C LYS A 9 -12.37 3.27 -12.01
N ASN A 10 -11.96 2.03 -12.27
CA ASN A 10 -12.57 0.85 -11.67
C ASN A 10 -12.15 0.63 -10.21
N VAL A 11 -11.14 1.36 -9.73
CA VAL A 11 -10.58 1.22 -8.38
C VAL A 11 -10.78 2.48 -7.58
N PHE A 12 -10.54 3.64 -8.21
CA PHE A 12 -10.55 4.95 -7.55
C PHE A 12 -11.86 5.69 -7.79
N LYS A 13 -12.42 6.29 -6.73
CA LYS A 13 -13.64 7.12 -6.77
C LYS A 13 -13.29 8.54 -7.19
N GLY A 14 -14.23 9.27 -7.78
CA GLY A 14 -14.00 10.68 -8.13
C GLY A 14 -12.81 10.85 -9.10
N HIS A 15 -12.02 11.89 -8.91
CA HIS A 15 -10.91 12.25 -9.81
C HIS A 15 -9.65 12.72 -9.09
N ASP A 16 -9.51 12.46 -7.80
CA ASP A 16 -8.45 13.00 -6.94
C ASP A 16 -7.82 11.89 -6.09
N VAL A 17 -6.49 11.85 -6.06
CA VAL A 17 -5.72 10.84 -5.33
C VAL A 17 -4.58 11.51 -4.59
N MET A 18 -4.53 11.33 -3.27
CA MET A 18 -3.39 11.71 -2.45
C MET A 18 -2.43 10.53 -2.31
N VAL A 19 -1.15 10.74 -2.60
CA VAL A 19 -0.06 9.79 -2.34
C VAL A 19 0.74 10.27 -1.13
N PHE A 20 0.60 9.60 0.02
CA PHE A 20 1.23 9.98 1.28
C PHE A 20 2.40 9.07 1.63
N ILE A 21 3.61 9.63 1.65
CA ILE A 21 4.87 8.88 1.78
C ILE A 21 5.89 9.64 2.64
N PRO A 22 6.91 8.94 3.21
CA PRO A 22 7.80 9.56 4.17
C PRO A 22 8.91 10.38 3.49
N HIS A 23 9.64 9.79 2.52
CA HIS A 23 10.85 10.39 1.96
C HIS A 23 10.80 10.57 0.44
N GLU A 24 11.62 11.51 -0.07
CA GLU A 24 11.78 11.77 -1.49
C GLU A 24 12.53 10.64 -2.21
N ASP A 25 11.76 9.78 -2.87
CA ASP A 25 12.07 8.60 -3.69
C ASP A 25 11.03 7.48 -3.47
N ASP A 26 10.32 7.51 -2.34
CA ASP A 26 9.27 6.55 -2.01
C ASP A 26 8.01 6.70 -2.86
N GLU A 27 7.80 7.85 -3.52
CA GLU A 27 6.67 8.04 -4.43
C GLU A 27 6.73 7.04 -5.59
N ILE A 28 7.95 6.68 -6.00
CA ILE A 28 8.17 5.68 -7.05
C ILE A 28 7.99 4.27 -6.50
N ASN A 29 8.50 3.99 -5.29
CA ASN A 29 8.40 2.66 -4.67
C ASN A 29 6.94 2.29 -4.37
N VAL A 30 6.17 3.22 -3.82
CA VAL A 30 4.78 3.03 -3.39
C VAL A 30 3.81 3.13 -4.57
N ALA A 31 4.03 4.07 -5.50
CA ALA A 31 3.02 4.40 -6.49
C ALA A 31 3.55 4.81 -7.88
N GLY A 32 4.83 4.66 -8.21
CA GLY A 32 5.41 5.27 -9.42
C GLY A 32 4.66 4.95 -10.72
N ALA A 33 4.32 3.69 -10.96
CA ALA A 33 3.55 3.30 -12.14
C ALA A 33 2.07 3.71 -12.05
N THR A 34 1.49 3.64 -10.84
CA THR A 34 0.10 4.04 -10.55
C THR A 34 -0.11 5.54 -10.72
N ILE A 35 0.81 6.38 -10.24
CA ILE A 35 0.81 7.85 -10.41
C ILE A 35 0.73 8.17 -11.90
N TYR A 36 1.63 7.60 -12.71
CA TYR A 36 1.62 7.84 -14.15
C TYR A 36 0.29 7.41 -14.78
N GLY A 37 -0.19 6.22 -14.42
CA GLY A 37 -1.46 5.67 -14.88
C GLY A 37 -2.67 6.56 -14.59
N LEU A 38 -2.80 6.99 -13.33
CA LEU A 38 -3.83 7.92 -12.87
C LEU A 38 -3.79 9.23 -13.66
N ARG A 39 -2.60 9.81 -13.85
CA ARG A 39 -2.44 11.06 -14.63
C ARG A 39 -2.83 10.90 -16.09
N GLN A 40 -2.54 9.75 -16.71
CA GLN A 40 -2.98 9.47 -18.09
C GLN A 40 -4.50 9.36 -18.20
N GLU A 41 -5.20 8.97 -17.13
CA GLU A 41 -6.66 8.89 -17.09
C GLU A 41 -7.35 10.16 -16.58
N GLY A 42 -6.58 11.23 -16.35
CA GLY A 42 -7.10 12.54 -15.97
C GLY A 42 -7.37 12.73 -14.49
N PHE A 43 -6.90 11.83 -13.62
CA PHE A 43 -6.96 12.06 -12.17
C PHE A 43 -6.00 13.18 -11.77
N HIS A 44 -6.42 14.05 -10.86
CA HIS A 44 -5.58 14.93 -10.08
C HIS A 44 -4.83 14.10 -9.03
N VAL A 45 -3.50 14.18 -9.02
CA VAL A 45 -2.67 13.40 -8.09
C VAL A 45 -1.84 14.38 -7.28
N ILE A 46 -2.03 14.35 -5.97
CA ILE A 46 -1.29 15.14 -4.99
C ILE A 46 -0.27 14.24 -4.32
N CYS A 47 1.01 14.59 -4.35
CA CYS A 47 2.07 13.82 -3.70
C CYS A 47 2.55 14.54 -2.44
N VAL A 48 2.44 13.89 -1.29
CA VAL A 48 2.74 14.45 0.02
C VAL A 48 3.93 13.73 0.62
N PHE A 49 4.98 14.48 0.92
CA PHE A 49 6.19 14.01 1.60
C PHE A 49 6.13 14.43 3.07
N ALA A 50 6.11 13.45 3.98
CA ALA A 50 6.05 13.71 5.41
C ALA A 50 7.34 14.33 5.94
N THR A 51 8.49 13.93 5.38
CA THR A 51 9.80 14.43 5.79
C THR A 51 10.54 15.09 4.62
N ASN A 52 11.53 15.92 4.95
CA ASN A 52 12.46 16.56 4.00
C ASN A 52 13.61 15.64 3.53
N GLY A 53 13.63 14.39 4.01
CA GLY A 53 14.68 13.42 3.68
C GLY A 53 16.10 13.87 4.02
N ASP A 54 16.23 14.85 4.92
CA ASP A 54 17.38 15.74 5.04
C ASP A 54 18.53 15.18 5.90
N ARG A 55 18.50 13.89 6.26
CA ARG A 55 19.53 13.25 7.08
C ARG A 55 20.91 13.29 6.42
N SER A 56 20.98 12.86 5.16
CA SER A 56 22.27 12.73 4.45
C SER A 56 22.53 13.81 3.40
N TYR A 57 21.50 14.56 3.04
CA TYR A 57 21.50 15.55 1.97
C TYR A 57 20.66 16.76 2.40
N LEU A 58 20.78 17.87 1.69
CA LEU A 58 19.94 19.05 1.96
C LEU A 58 18.51 18.77 1.50
N ALA A 59 17.52 19.27 2.25
CA ALA A 59 16.10 19.23 1.88
C ALA A 59 15.88 19.74 0.44
N GLU A 60 16.43 20.92 0.12
CA GLU A 60 16.48 21.51 -1.23
C GLU A 60 16.87 20.51 -2.32
N THR A 61 17.89 19.68 -2.07
CA THR A 61 18.32 18.69 -3.06
C THR A 61 17.26 17.62 -3.26
N ARG A 62 16.72 17.07 -2.18
CA ARG A 62 15.79 15.93 -2.26
C ARG A 62 14.43 16.34 -2.79
N ILE A 63 13.90 17.46 -2.33
CA ILE A 63 12.62 18.02 -2.79
C ILE A 63 12.67 18.31 -4.30
N GLN A 64 13.75 18.94 -4.79
CA GLN A 64 13.89 19.21 -6.22
C GLN A 64 14.12 17.93 -7.05
N GLU A 65 14.74 16.89 -6.47
CA GLU A 65 14.86 15.57 -7.12
C GLU A 65 13.50 14.87 -7.24
N ALA A 66 12.67 14.89 -6.17
CA ALA A 66 11.28 14.41 -6.20
C ALA A 66 10.44 15.19 -7.20
N ALA A 67 10.50 16.52 -7.20
CA ALA A 67 9.80 17.35 -8.16
C ALA A 67 10.15 17.02 -9.62
N ALA A 68 11.43 16.80 -9.90
CA ALA A 68 11.86 16.38 -11.23
C ALA A 68 11.34 14.98 -11.60
N ALA A 69 11.33 14.02 -10.66
CA ALA A 69 10.78 12.68 -10.88
C ALA A 69 9.26 12.73 -11.13
N LEU A 70 8.52 13.43 -10.27
CA LEU A 70 7.07 13.57 -10.34
C LEU A 70 6.61 14.29 -11.62
N LYS A 71 7.36 15.29 -12.08
CA LYS A 71 7.14 15.91 -13.39
C LYS A 71 7.20 14.89 -14.54
N MET A 72 8.10 13.91 -14.48
CA MET A 72 8.14 12.83 -15.47
C MET A 72 6.91 11.92 -15.40
N LEU A 73 6.36 11.71 -14.21
CA LEU A 73 5.16 10.91 -13.96
C LEU A 73 3.86 11.70 -14.22
N GLY A 74 3.96 13.00 -14.54
CA GLY A 74 2.84 13.86 -14.92
C GLY A 74 2.21 14.65 -13.77
N VAL A 75 2.83 14.66 -12.59
CA VAL A 75 2.40 15.46 -11.44
C VAL A 75 3.08 16.83 -11.51
N PRO A 76 2.32 17.94 -11.51
CA PRO A 76 2.89 19.27 -11.58
C PRO A 76 3.42 19.73 -10.21
N TYR A 77 4.21 20.80 -10.18
CA TYR A 77 4.97 21.19 -8.98
C TYR A 77 4.06 21.72 -7.86
N GLU A 78 2.94 22.35 -8.22
CA GLU A 78 1.90 22.82 -7.32
C GLU A 78 1.26 21.68 -6.51
N ASP A 79 1.14 20.49 -7.09
CA ASP A 79 0.51 19.31 -6.47
C ASP A 79 1.48 18.49 -5.58
N ILE A 80 2.66 19.03 -5.32
CA ILE A 80 3.63 18.46 -4.38
C ILE A 80 3.46 19.16 -3.04
N ILE A 81 3.30 18.43 -1.95
CA ILE A 81 3.17 18.97 -0.60
C ILE A 81 4.29 18.41 0.26
N ILE A 82 4.86 19.25 1.10
CA ILE A 82 5.97 18.90 1.99
C ILE A 82 5.51 19.25 3.40
N LEU A 83 5.40 18.26 4.29
CA LEU A 83 5.05 18.57 5.69
C LEU A 83 6.20 19.21 6.45
N GLY A 84 7.44 19.03 5.99
CA GLY A 84 8.60 19.77 6.49
C GLY A 84 9.28 19.17 7.73
N TYR A 85 8.94 17.94 8.12
CA TYR A 85 9.58 17.25 9.24
C TYR A 85 10.97 16.70 8.86
N PRO A 86 11.88 16.49 9.83
CA PRO A 86 13.19 15.94 9.55
C PRO A 86 13.09 14.44 9.27
N ASP A 87 14.03 13.94 8.47
CA ASP A 87 14.25 12.50 8.33
C ASP A 87 14.70 11.93 9.68
N GLY A 88 13.99 10.91 10.17
CA GLY A 88 14.11 10.34 11.50
C GLY A 88 15.31 9.42 11.71
N GLU A 89 15.99 9.02 10.63
CA GLU A 89 17.04 7.99 10.62
C GLU A 89 16.54 6.58 11.04
N LEU A 90 17.39 5.56 10.85
CA LEU A 90 17.04 4.15 11.08
C LEU A 90 16.80 3.78 12.55
N ASP A 91 17.24 4.61 13.49
CA ASP A 91 17.03 4.44 14.93
C ASP A 91 15.97 5.40 15.51
N ALA A 92 15.29 6.16 14.65
CA ALA A 92 14.31 7.18 15.00
C ALA A 92 14.85 8.28 15.96
N SER A 93 16.18 8.45 16.06
CA SER A 93 16.80 9.45 16.96
C SER A 93 16.48 10.90 16.57
N ARG A 94 16.14 11.13 15.31
CA ARG A 94 15.75 12.45 14.77
C ARG A 94 14.23 12.60 14.61
N SER A 95 13.45 11.54 14.84
CA SER A 95 12.02 11.51 14.53
C SER A 95 11.21 12.28 15.59
N PRO A 96 10.43 13.32 15.21
CA PRO A 96 9.52 14.00 16.13
C PRO A 96 8.44 13.07 16.67
N TYR A 97 8.02 12.07 15.88
CA TYR A 97 7.10 11.05 16.34
C TYR A 97 7.69 10.22 17.49
N ALA A 98 8.95 9.77 17.37
CA ALA A 98 9.57 8.96 18.42
C ALA A 98 10.01 9.79 19.65
N GLN A 99 10.69 10.92 19.41
CA GLN A 99 11.38 11.67 20.46
C GLN A 99 10.56 12.85 21.00
N GLY A 100 9.68 13.45 20.19
CA GLY A 100 8.91 14.65 20.54
C GLY A 100 7.66 14.40 21.38
N VAL A 101 7.72 13.48 22.34
CA VAL A 101 6.58 13.15 23.21
C VAL A 101 6.48 14.16 24.34
N GLY A 102 5.45 15.02 24.30
CA GLY A 102 5.18 16.04 25.32
C GLY A 102 6.19 17.21 25.36
N HIS A 103 7.12 17.29 24.41
CA HIS A 103 8.09 18.37 24.28
C HIS A 103 8.59 18.50 22.83
N THR A 104 9.09 19.68 22.48
CA THR A 104 9.72 19.96 21.18
C THR A 104 11.16 19.45 21.16
N ILE A 105 11.58 18.84 20.05
CA ILE A 105 12.99 18.45 19.80
C ILE A 105 13.65 19.40 18.81
N THR A 106 14.99 19.43 18.80
CA THR A 106 15.78 20.16 17.79
C THR A 106 16.61 19.18 16.97
N VAL A 107 16.52 19.28 15.65
CA VAL A 107 17.27 18.45 14.69
C VAL A 107 17.98 19.35 13.70
N ASP A 108 19.30 19.19 13.55
CA ASP A 108 20.14 19.98 12.64
C ASP A 108 19.88 21.50 12.74
N GLY A 109 19.66 22.03 13.95
CA GLY A 109 19.41 23.46 14.20
C GLY A 109 17.97 23.94 14.03
N HIS A 110 17.03 23.06 13.65
CA HIS A 110 15.60 23.35 13.50
C HIS A 110 14.79 22.70 14.62
N ASP A 111 13.80 23.41 15.15
CA ASP A 111 12.85 22.93 16.17
C ASP A 111 11.39 22.88 15.67
N SER A 112 11.20 23.18 14.39
CA SER A 112 9.90 23.31 13.72
C SER A 112 10.04 22.99 12.24
N THR A 113 8.93 22.63 11.60
CA THR A 113 8.84 22.29 10.17
C THR A 113 9.44 23.38 9.30
N TYR A 114 9.94 23.01 8.13
CA TYR A 114 10.44 24.00 7.17
C TYR A 114 10.35 23.49 5.74
N GLY A 115 10.05 24.42 4.82
CA GLY A 115 10.11 24.22 3.38
C GLY A 115 11.46 24.60 2.76
N ILE A 116 11.44 24.88 1.47
CA ILE A 116 12.58 25.37 0.69
C ILE A 116 12.27 26.75 0.07
N ALA A 117 13.26 27.38 -0.55
CA ALA A 117 13.18 28.79 -0.96
C ALA A 117 11.98 29.13 -1.87
N ASP A 118 11.51 28.18 -2.68
CA ASP A 118 10.39 28.32 -3.61
C ASP A 118 9.19 27.41 -3.28
N LYS A 119 9.18 26.79 -2.09
CA LYS A 119 8.11 25.88 -1.65
C LYS A 119 8.03 25.81 -0.13
N ASP A 120 7.02 26.47 0.42
CA ASP A 120 6.74 26.40 1.87
C ASP A 120 6.35 24.98 2.31
N ASP A 121 6.61 24.65 3.57
CA ASP A 121 6.00 23.49 4.22
C ASP A 121 4.50 23.71 4.43
N PHE A 122 3.74 22.62 4.49
CA PHE A 122 2.29 22.64 4.62
C PHE A 122 1.80 23.52 5.80
N PRO A 123 2.35 23.43 7.02
CA PRO A 123 1.92 24.30 8.11
C PRO A 123 2.12 25.80 7.85
N MET A 124 3.24 26.17 7.23
CA MET A 124 3.49 27.56 6.85
C MET A 124 2.50 28.03 5.77
N ALA A 125 2.25 27.21 4.76
CA ALA A 125 1.30 27.53 3.69
C ALA A 125 -0.15 27.63 4.18
N GLU A 126 -0.57 26.73 5.08
CA GLU A 126 -1.96 26.61 5.54
C GLU A 126 -2.25 27.55 6.73
N TYR A 127 -1.34 27.64 7.70
CA TYR A 127 -1.56 28.39 8.95
C TYR A 127 -0.71 29.65 9.10
N GLY A 128 0.23 29.91 8.19
CA GLY A 128 1.18 31.03 8.29
C GLY A 128 2.25 30.86 9.36
N LYS A 129 2.44 29.65 9.90
CA LYS A 129 3.47 29.33 10.90
C LYS A 129 3.94 27.88 10.78
N HIS A 130 5.23 27.65 11.04
CA HIS A 130 5.80 26.31 11.12
C HIS A 130 5.28 25.57 12.36
N THR A 131 5.12 24.25 12.26
CA THR A 131 4.72 23.40 13.36
C THR A 131 5.94 22.94 14.16
N PRO A 132 5.97 23.09 15.50
CA PRO A 132 7.05 22.56 16.32
C PRO A 132 7.23 21.05 16.17
N TYR A 133 8.48 20.57 16.22
CA TYR A 133 8.83 19.15 16.15
C TYR A 133 8.39 18.38 17.40
N THR A 134 7.12 18.00 17.41
CA THR A 134 6.46 17.20 18.45
C THR A 134 5.68 16.06 17.78
N ARG A 135 5.41 14.97 18.53
CA ARG A 135 4.53 13.89 18.05
C ARG A 135 3.13 14.41 17.77
N THR A 136 2.61 15.24 18.68
CA THR A 136 1.26 15.82 18.55
C THR A 136 1.16 16.68 17.30
N GLY A 137 2.12 17.57 17.06
CA GLY A 137 2.14 18.40 15.84
C GLY A 137 2.16 17.55 14.57
N PHE A 138 2.97 16.49 14.52
CA PHE A 138 3.00 15.58 13.36
C PHE A 138 1.65 14.91 13.10
N LEU A 139 0.98 14.43 14.14
CA LEU A 139 -0.34 13.82 14.04
C LEU A 139 -1.40 14.83 13.59
N GLU A 140 -1.39 16.03 14.18
CA GLU A 140 -2.33 17.11 13.85
C GLU A 140 -2.15 17.60 12.40
N ASP A 141 -0.92 17.75 11.92
CA ASP A 141 -0.65 18.18 10.56
C ASP A 141 -1.09 17.14 9.52
N VAL A 142 -0.92 15.84 9.79
CA VAL A 142 -1.43 14.78 8.93
C VAL A 142 -2.96 14.78 8.90
N GLU A 143 -3.62 14.98 10.05
CA GLU A 143 -5.07 15.07 10.09
C GLU A 143 -5.61 16.30 9.35
N ASN A 144 -5.02 17.46 9.61
CA ASN A 144 -5.40 18.71 8.95
C ASN A 144 -5.13 18.66 7.43
N LEU A 145 -4.07 18.01 6.98
CA LEU A 145 -3.81 17.74 5.57
C LEU A 145 -4.99 16.98 4.93
N ILE A 146 -5.42 15.87 5.54
CA ILE A 146 -6.54 15.08 5.01
C ILE A 146 -7.83 15.91 5.00
N ARG A 147 -8.07 16.73 6.02
CA ARG A 147 -9.25 17.62 6.09
C ARG A 147 -9.21 18.73 5.04
N THR A 148 -8.05 19.31 4.79
CA THR A 148 -7.86 20.42 3.85
C THR A 148 -8.07 19.98 2.42
N TYR A 149 -7.43 18.89 2.02
CA TYR A 149 -7.49 18.40 0.64
C TYR A 149 -8.66 17.45 0.38
N HIS A 150 -9.21 16.86 1.44
CA HIS A 150 -10.38 15.99 1.41
C HIS A 150 -10.38 14.91 0.31
N PRO A 151 -9.26 14.17 0.14
CA PRO A 151 -9.08 13.34 -1.04
C PRO A 151 -10.07 12.16 -1.10
N ALA A 152 -10.76 11.94 -2.21
CA ALA A 152 -11.62 10.76 -2.38
C ALA A 152 -10.84 9.43 -2.32
N ASN A 153 -9.53 9.49 -2.58
CA ASN A 153 -8.64 8.34 -2.51
C ASN A 153 -7.28 8.68 -1.93
N ILE A 154 -6.73 7.75 -1.15
CA ILE A 154 -5.42 7.86 -0.52
C ILE A 154 -4.62 6.59 -0.86
N ILE A 155 -3.41 6.76 -1.38
CA ILE A 155 -2.39 5.72 -1.48
C ILE A 155 -1.30 6.08 -0.47
N ALA A 156 -0.95 5.16 0.42
CA ALA A 156 0.04 5.46 1.45
C ALA A 156 0.99 4.30 1.74
N VAL A 157 2.15 4.64 2.28
CA VAL A 157 3.08 3.66 2.82
C VAL A 157 2.46 2.94 4.03
N ASP A 158 2.75 1.65 4.19
CA ASP A 158 2.42 0.85 5.37
C ASP A 158 3.68 0.57 6.22
N PHE A 159 3.55 -0.30 7.23
CA PHE A 159 4.59 -0.72 8.17
C PHE A 159 5.78 -1.39 7.48
N ASP A 160 6.70 -0.62 6.91
CA ASP A 160 8.02 -1.10 6.49
C ASP A 160 9.01 -1.21 7.68
N SER A 161 10.22 -1.69 7.40
CA SER A 161 11.31 -1.74 8.39
C SER A 161 11.86 -0.37 8.81
N HIS A 162 11.59 0.70 8.06
CA HIS A 162 12.06 2.05 8.38
C HIS A 162 11.12 2.75 9.38
N PRO A 163 11.63 3.36 10.48
CA PRO A 163 10.78 4.01 11.49
C PRO A 163 9.85 5.10 10.95
N ASP A 164 10.32 5.96 10.05
CA ASP A 164 9.46 7.01 9.45
C ASP A 164 8.30 6.44 8.61
N HIS A 165 8.45 5.26 7.99
CA HIS A 165 7.35 4.62 7.26
C HIS A 165 6.27 4.16 8.24
N ARG A 166 6.69 3.59 9.38
CA ARG A 166 5.80 3.21 10.48
C ARG A 166 5.11 4.44 11.06
N ALA A 167 5.84 5.53 11.29
CA ALA A 167 5.29 6.79 11.77
C ALA A 167 4.21 7.34 10.83
N CYS A 168 4.48 7.36 9.51
CA CYS A 168 3.52 7.79 8.51
C CYS A 168 2.29 6.86 8.46
N SER A 169 2.51 5.55 8.53
CA SER A 169 1.40 4.59 8.54
C SER A 169 0.47 4.82 9.73
N ILE A 170 1.04 4.94 10.94
CA ILE A 170 0.27 5.16 12.17
C ILE A 170 -0.40 6.53 12.16
N ALA A 171 0.30 7.59 11.72
CA ALA A 171 -0.26 8.94 11.70
C ALA A 171 -1.44 9.06 10.75
N LEU A 172 -1.36 8.44 9.56
CA LEU A 172 -2.47 8.38 8.62
C LEU A 172 -3.67 7.64 9.22
N GLU A 173 -3.44 6.49 9.84
CA GLU A 173 -4.51 5.68 10.41
C GLU A 173 -5.16 6.38 11.61
N THR A 174 -4.38 7.01 12.49
CA THR A 174 -4.87 7.87 13.57
C THR A 174 -5.77 8.98 13.01
N ALA A 175 -5.29 9.72 11.99
CA ALA A 175 -6.04 10.82 11.40
C ALA A 175 -7.37 10.34 10.79
N ILE A 176 -7.35 9.24 10.04
CA ILE A 176 -8.57 8.68 9.44
C ILE A 176 -9.51 8.18 10.54
N GLY A 177 -9.00 7.49 11.56
CA GLY A 177 -9.80 7.04 12.71
C GLY A 177 -10.49 8.19 13.43
N HIS A 178 -9.81 9.31 13.65
CA HIS A 178 -10.42 10.52 14.21
C HIS A 178 -11.53 11.07 13.33
N ILE A 179 -11.28 11.25 12.02
CA ILE A 179 -12.26 11.77 11.07
C ILE A 179 -13.50 10.85 10.98
N LEU A 180 -13.29 9.53 10.94
CA LEU A 180 -14.39 8.56 10.88
C LEU A 180 -15.26 8.58 12.14
N ASN A 181 -14.66 8.82 13.31
CA ASN A 181 -15.38 8.94 14.58
C ASN A 181 -16.16 10.26 14.75
N GLU A 182 -16.03 11.21 13.83
CA GLU A 182 -16.78 12.46 13.92
C GLU A 182 -18.28 12.22 13.77
N LYS A 183 -19.04 12.82 14.68
CA LYS A 183 -20.50 12.73 14.66
C LYS A 183 -21.04 13.35 13.37
N GLY A 184 -21.63 12.52 12.52
CA GLY A 184 -22.18 12.95 11.24
C GLY A 184 -21.17 12.97 10.10
N ASN A 185 -20.03 12.29 10.26
CA ASN A 185 -19.08 12.08 9.17
C ASN A 185 -19.78 11.53 7.91
N THR A 186 -19.36 12.05 6.75
CA THR A 186 -19.84 11.62 5.42
C THR A 186 -18.68 11.30 4.47
N TYR A 187 -17.46 11.29 4.98
CA TYR A 187 -16.24 11.10 4.23
C TYR A 187 -15.68 9.71 4.43
N PHE A 188 -15.62 8.97 3.32
CA PHE A 188 -15.23 7.57 3.27
C PHE A 188 -14.28 7.34 2.08
N PRO A 189 -13.02 7.82 2.17
CA PRO A 189 -12.08 7.70 1.07
C PRO A 189 -11.66 6.25 0.85
N ILE A 190 -11.29 5.89 -0.36
CA ILE A 190 -10.59 4.62 -0.60
C ILE A 190 -9.16 4.75 -0.11
N VAL A 191 -8.72 3.85 0.75
CA VAL A 191 -7.35 3.87 1.31
C VAL A 191 -6.61 2.62 0.85
N LEU A 192 -5.60 2.80 0.01
CA LEU A 192 -4.70 1.74 -0.43
C LEU A 192 -3.35 1.87 0.27
N LYS A 193 -2.90 0.78 0.89
CA LYS A 193 -1.64 0.70 1.61
C LYS A 193 -0.64 -0.15 0.85
N ALA A 194 0.63 0.26 0.82
CA ALA A 194 1.71 -0.46 0.16
C ALA A 194 3.03 -0.36 0.92
N TYR A 195 3.93 -1.32 0.67
CA TYR A 195 5.29 -1.27 1.18
C TYR A 195 6.22 -0.57 0.17
N ALA A 196 7.03 0.37 0.62
CA ALA A 196 8.06 0.96 -0.22
C ALA A 196 9.27 0.02 -0.35
N TYR A 197 9.60 -0.73 0.70
CA TYR A 197 10.79 -1.58 0.69
C TYR A 197 10.50 -2.98 0.17
N ASN A 198 9.72 -3.80 0.87
CA ASN A 198 9.61 -5.22 0.54
C ASN A 198 8.84 -5.55 -0.74
N THR A 199 8.08 -4.59 -1.27
CA THR A 199 7.46 -4.64 -2.62
C THR A 199 8.13 -3.73 -3.65
N GLY A 200 9.19 -3.02 -3.28
CA GLY A 200 9.90 -2.07 -4.15
C GLY A 200 11.41 -2.11 -3.94
N PHE A 201 11.95 -1.18 -3.16
CA PHE A 201 13.38 -0.93 -2.99
C PHE A 201 14.23 -2.16 -2.62
N GLU A 202 13.64 -3.08 -1.84
CA GLU A 202 14.24 -4.34 -1.39
C GLU A 202 13.66 -5.58 -2.06
N SER A 203 12.78 -5.43 -3.06
CA SER A 203 12.18 -6.55 -3.79
C SER A 203 13.20 -7.37 -4.60
N VAL A 204 12.72 -8.38 -5.32
CA VAL A 204 13.54 -9.31 -6.11
C VAL A 204 14.05 -8.63 -7.37
N ALA A 205 15.35 -8.74 -7.64
CA ALA A 205 15.98 -8.07 -8.78
C ALA A 205 15.85 -8.86 -10.10
N ASP A 206 14.62 -9.02 -10.61
CA ASP A 206 14.33 -9.89 -11.76
C ASP A 206 13.93 -9.17 -13.06
N PHE A 207 14.01 -7.83 -13.12
CA PHE A 207 13.72 -7.08 -14.36
C PHE A 207 14.52 -7.52 -15.60
N ASN A 208 15.78 -7.98 -15.43
CA ASN A 208 16.58 -8.53 -16.53
C ASN A 208 16.38 -10.05 -16.69
N SER A 209 15.12 -10.47 -16.63
CA SER A 209 14.69 -11.83 -16.97
C SER A 209 14.06 -11.84 -18.36
N LEU A 210 13.69 -13.03 -18.85
CA LEU A 210 13.07 -13.18 -20.17
C LEU A 210 11.72 -12.46 -20.23
N HIS A 211 10.94 -12.59 -19.15
CA HIS A 211 9.64 -11.97 -18.96
C HIS A 211 9.70 -10.80 -17.98
N LEU A 212 8.69 -9.94 -18.02
CA LEU A 212 8.47 -8.98 -16.95
C LEU A 212 7.62 -9.67 -15.88
N TYR A 213 8.20 -9.89 -14.71
CA TYR A 213 7.52 -10.56 -13.61
C TYR A 213 6.74 -9.57 -12.75
N SER A 214 5.76 -10.09 -12.04
CA SER A 214 4.99 -9.38 -11.04
C SER A 214 5.84 -9.10 -9.81
N THR A 215 5.42 -8.11 -9.04
CA THR A 215 6.02 -7.74 -7.78
C THR A 215 6.10 -8.96 -6.86
N LYS A 216 7.27 -9.17 -6.26
CA LYS A 216 7.53 -10.26 -5.32
C LYS A 216 7.89 -9.69 -3.97
N PHE A 217 7.23 -10.18 -2.93
CA PHE A 217 7.57 -9.81 -1.56
C PHE A 217 8.89 -10.45 -1.13
N ASN A 218 9.87 -9.64 -0.69
CA ASN A 218 11.15 -10.16 -0.22
C ASN A 218 11.09 -10.65 1.23
N ARG A 219 10.58 -11.88 1.43
CA ARG A 219 10.48 -12.50 2.76
C ARG A 219 11.83 -12.68 3.48
N GLY A 220 12.96 -12.64 2.77
CA GLY A 220 14.29 -12.70 3.37
C GLY A 220 14.72 -11.41 4.09
N ARG A 221 13.91 -10.34 4.00
CA ARG A 221 14.17 -9.02 4.60
C ARG A 221 13.14 -8.62 5.67
N LEU A 222 12.18 -9.50 5.97
CA LEU A 222 11.22 -9.30 7.04
C LEU A 222 11.90 -9.03 8.37
N ALA A 223 11.36 -8.08 9.13
CA ALA A 223 11.80 -7.83 10.50
C ALA A 223 11.57 -9.04 11.40
N ASP A 224 10.44 -9.72 11.23
CA ASP A 224 10.14 -10.99 11.86
C ASP A 224 9.78 -12.05 10.80
N PRO A 225 10.64 -13.06 10.56
CA PRO A 225 10.45 -14.06 9.50
C PRO A 225 9.29 -15.02 9.79
N SER A 226 8.68 -14.91 10.96
CA SER A 226 7.53 -15.72 11.31
C SER A 226 6.22 -15.19 10.72
N PHE A 227 6.19 -13.94 10.27
CA PHE A 227 5.06 -13.35 9.54
C PHE A 227 5.23 -13.49 8.02
N GLU A 228 4.16 -13.26 7.27
CA GLU A 228 4.20 -13.25 5.81
C GLU A 228 4.59 -11.88 5.24
N THR A 229 4.14 -10.80 5.88
CA THR A 229 4.45 -9.42 5.54
C THR A 229 4.83 -8.64 6.81
N ASP A 230 5.38 -7.43 6.68
CA ASP A 230 5.81 -6.64 7.86
C ASP A 230 4.64 -6.14 8.71
N ASN A 231 3.47 -5.90 8.09
CA ASN A 231 2.20 -5.82 8.80
C ASN A 231 1.57 -7.23 8.88
N PRO A 232 1.59 -7.88 10.05
CA PRO A 232 1.24 -9.30 10.18
C PRO A 232 -0.23 -9.62 9.87
N VAL A 233 -1.08 -8.61 9.85
CA VAL A 233 -2.52 -8.71 9.57
C VAL A 233 -2.78 -8.99 8.09
N TYR A 234 -1.89 -8.54 7.19
CA TYR A 234 -2.07 -8.74 5.77
C TYR A 234 -1.57 -10.10 5.30
N ARG A 235 -2.39 -10.75 4.49
CA ARG A 235 -2.02 -11.92 3.69
C ARG A 235 -1.54 -11.50 2.31
N TRP A 236 -0.52 -12.17 1.79
CA TRP A 236 0.02 -11.83 0.46
C TRP A 236 -0.96 -12.15 -0.67
N GLU A 237 -1.75 -13.20 -0.53
CA GLU A 237 -2.76 -13.60 -1.52
C GLU A 237 -3.93 -12.62 -1.65
N GLU A 238 -4.23 -11.84 -0.60
CA GLU A 238 -5.35 -10.87 -0.58
C GLU A 238 -5.01 -9.53 -1.23
N ARG A 239 -3.76 -9.37 -1.67
CA ARG A 239 -3.28 -8.12 -2.25
C ARG A 239 -4.05 -7.73 -3.53
N ILE A 240 -4.31 -6.45 -3.65
CA ILE A 240 -4.73 -5.81 -4.90
C ILE A 240 -3.50 -5.71 -5.82
N ARG A 241 -3.69 -6.04 -7.10
CA ARG A 241 -2.65 -5.97 -8.13
C ARG A 241 -3.12 -5.06 -9.26
N LEU A 242 -2.52 -3.88 -9.40
CA LEU A 242 -2.85 -2.94 -10.46
C LEU A 242 -1.96 -3.16 -11.68
N PRO A 243 -2.54 -3.28 -12.89
CA PRO A 243 -1.77 -3.25 -14.13
C PRO A 243 -0.98 -1.94 -14.31
N VAL A 244 0.10 -1.99 -15.08
CA VAL A 244 0.98 -0.86 -15.36
C VAL A 244 0.99 -0.52 -16.86
N MET A 245 1.02 0.77 -17.17
CA MET A 245 1.01 1.26 -18.56
C MET A 245 2.32 0.97 -19.30
N GLU A 246 2.26 0.89 -20.64
CA GLU A 246 3.39 0.51 -21.49
C GLU A 246 4.71 1.25 -21.20
N PRO A 247 4.74 2.60 -21.02
CA PRO A 247 5.97 3.32 -20.74
C PRO A 247 6.68 2.87 -19.45
N CYS A 248 5.92 2.42 -18.45
CA CYS A 248 6.44 1.94 -17.16
C CYS A 248 7.04 0.53 -17.24
N ARG A 249 6.66 -0.25 -18.27
CA ARG A 249 7.08 -1.65 -18.46
C ARG A 249 8.02 -1.88 -19.64
N ASN A 250 8.58 -0.82 -20.22
CA ASN A 250 9.53 -0.96 -21.33
C ASN A 250 10.77 -1.76 -20.88
N GLN A 251 11.08 -2.85 -21.57
CA GLN A 251 12.19 -3.75 -21.21
C GLN A 251 13.58 -3.15 -21.51
N SER A 252 13.65 -2.10 -22.34
CA SER A 252 14.86 -1.32 -22.53
C SER A 252 14.93 -0.25 -21.45
N LEU A 253 15.87 -0.42 -20.51
CA LEU A 253 15.92 0.39 -19.31
C LEU A 253 16.03 1.90 -19.61
N SER A 254 16.78 2.30 -20.66
CA SER A 254 16.88 3.71 -21.06
C SER A 254 15.57 4.35 -21.52
N ARG A 255 14.60 3.54 -21.96
CA ARG A 255 13.26 3.96 -22.42
C ARG A 255 12.18 3.70 -21.37
N ASN A 256 12.51 3.06 -20.26
CA ASN A 256 11.57 2.78 -19.19
C ASN A 256 11.33 4.05 -18.37
N LEU A 257 10.07 4.46 -18.25
CA LEU A 257 9.69 5.70 -17.57
C LEU A 257 10.07 5.69 -16.08
N ILE A 258 9.82 4.58 -15.39
CA ILE A 258 10.16 4.42 -13.97
C ILE A 258 11.67 4.53 -13.76
N TYR A 259 12.47 3.94 -14.65
CA TYR A 259 13.93 4.12 -14.60
C TYR A 259 14.35 5.58 -14.80
N GLN A 260 13.68 6.32 -15.68
CA GLN A 260 13.99 7.73 -15.92
C GLN A 260 13.63 8.58 -14.70
N ALA A 261 12.48 8.35 -14.07
CA ALA A 261 12.09 9.00 -12.82
C ALA A 261 13.10 8.70 -11.69
N LEU A 262 13.48 7.43 -11.50
CA LEU A 262 14.49 7.01 -10.51
C LEU A 262 15.88 7.64 -10.72
N ARG A 263 16.19 8.12 -11.93
CA ARG A 263 17.46 8.81 -12.22
C ARG A 263 17.47 10.27 -11.77
N CYS A 264 16.31 10.85 -11.46
CA CYS A 264 16.21 12.18 -10.87
C CYS A 264 16.76 12.18 -9.44
N HIS A 265 16.50 11.11 -8.68
CA HIS A 265 16.99 10.87 -7.32
C HIS A 265 18.49 10.51 -7.25
N VAL A 266 19.34 11.47 -7.58
CA VAL A 266 20.80 11.32 -7.58
C VAL A 266 21.36 11.20 -6.16
N SER A 267 20.75 11.89 -5.19
CA SER A 267 21.13 11.81 -3.78
C SER A 267 20.98 10.38 -3.24
N GLN A 268 19.88 9.70 -3.59
CA GLN A 268 19.60 8.33 -3.15
C GLN A 268 20.20 7.25 -4.08
N ARG A 269 20.62 7.64 -5.29
CA ARG A 269 21.06 6.71 -6.34
C ARG A 269 19.97 5.66 -6.63
N ALA A 270 18.70 6.07 -6.57
CA ALA A 270 17.53 5.19 -6.56
C ALA A 270 17.46 4.28 -7.80
N PHE A 271 17.93 4.75 -8.97
CA PHE A 271 18.00 3.94 -10.20
C PHE A 271 18.87 2.67 -10.08
N LEU A 272 19.69 2.53 -9.03
CA LEU A 272 20.40 1.28 -8.74
C LEU A 272 19.47 0.17 -8.27
N LYS A 273 18.25 0.51 -7.84
CA LYS A 273 17.19 -0.41 -7.44
C LYS A 273 16.12 -0.63 -8.52
N ALA A 274 16.32 -0.08 -9.72
CA ALA A 274 15.35 -0.20 -10.81
C ALA A 274 15.00 -1.65 -11.20
N ASN A 275 15.93 -2.60 -11.02
CA ASN A 275 15.64 -4.00 -11.32
C ASN A 275 14.69 -4.67 -10.32
N GLN A 276 14.51 -4.08 -9.14
CA GLN A 276 13.61 -4.52 -8.08
C GLN A 276 12.26 -3.81 -8.15
N ILE A 277 12.27 -2.53 -8.54
CA ILE A 277 11.10 -1.66 -8.53
C ILE A 277 10.24 -1.82 -9.78
N ILE A 278 10.85 -2.10 -10.94
CA ILE A 278 10.11 -2.19 -12.22
C ILE A 278 9.51 -3.59 -12.36
N ASN A 279 8.21 -3.69 -12.09
CA ASN A 279 7.44 -4.94 -12.13
C ASN A 279 6.26 -4.85 -13.11
N SER A 280 5.60 -6.00 -13.37
CA SER A 280 4.42 -6.10 -14.24
C SER A 280 3.12 -5.63 -13.57
N ASP A 281 3.14 -5.38 -12.27
CA ASP A 281 2.03 -4.85 -11.47
C ASP A 281 2.56 -3.92 -10.36
N GLN A 282 1.64 -3.16 -9.77
CA GLN A 282 1.83 -2.43 -8.52
C GLN A 282 0.87 -3.02 -7.47
N VAL A 283 1.33 -3.23 -6.24
CA VAL A 283 0.62 -4.04 -5.23
C VAL A 283 0.14 -3.20 -4.05
N TYR A 284 -1.08 -3.46 -3.57
CA TYR A 284 -1.72 -2.74 -2.46
C TYR A 284 -2.57 -3.65 -1.56
N TRP A 285 -2.94 -3.15 -0.38
CA TRP A 285 -4.01 -3.66 0.47
C TRP A 285 -5.04 -2.56 0.73
N LEU A 286 -6.32 -2.92 0.76
CA LEU A 286 -7.41 -1.99 1.02
C LEU A 286 -7.66 -1.85 2.51
N ARG A 287 -7.76 -0.60 2.99
CA ARG A 287 -8.39 -0.27 4.28
C ARG A 287 -9.75 0.35 3.99
N ARG A 288 -10.82 -0.32 4.43
CA ARG A 288 -12.20 0.11 4.21
C ARG A 288 -12.60 1.17 5.24
N THR A 289 -13.01 2.34 4.77
CA THR A 289 -13.41 3.47 5.61
C THR A 289 -14.91 3.49 5.91
N ASP A 290 -15.70 2.68 5.21
CA ASP A 290 -17.14 2.52 5.36
C ASP A 290 -17.55 1.53 6.48
N ASN A 291 -16.66 1.32 7.47
CA ASN A 291 -16.94 0.47 8.62
C ASN A 291 -18.03 1.12 9.51
N LEU A 292 -19.16 0.43 9.68
CA LEU A 292 -20.29 0.88 10.48
C LEU A 292 -19.95 1.00 11.97
N ALA A 293 -18.86 0.42 12.46
CA ALA A 293 -18.37 0.61 13.82
C ALA A 293 -18.14 2.09 14.16
N PHE A 294 -17.78 2.92 13.17
CA PHE A 294 -17.64 4.37 13.32
C PHE A 294 -18.98 5.14 13.32
N CYS A 295 -20.09 4.46 12.97
CA CYS A 295 -21.44 5.03 13.00
C CYS A 295 -22.14 4.82 14.36
N GLY A 296 -21.38 4.78 15.45
CA GLY A 296 -21.87 4.53 16.80
C GLY A 296 -20.86 4.84 17.89
N THR A 297 -21.13 4.33 19.09
CA THR A 297 -20.22 4.40 20.26
C THR A 297 -20.00 3.02 20.84
N THR A 298 -18.77 2.69 21.19
CA THR A 298 -18.43 1.42 21.82
C THR A 298 -18.48 1.51 23.34
N THR A 299 -18.89 0.41 23.98
CA THR A 299 -18.79 0.21 25.42
C THR A 299 -18.31 -1.20 25.68
N ALA A 300 -17.56 -1.42 26.76
CA ALA A 300 -17.11 -2.74 27.14
C ALA A 300 -17.41 -3.01 28.62
N SER A 301 -17.61 -4.27 28.98
CA SER A 301 -17.75 -4.67 30.39
C SER A 301 -16.45 -4.41 31.16
N SER A 302 -15.31 -4.44 30.48
CA SER A 302 -14.00 -3.96 30.94
C SER A 302 -13.04 -3.76 29.77
N GLY A 303 -11.88 -3.15 30.02
CA GLY A 303 -10.89 -2.83 28.99
C GLY A 303 -11.20 -1.54 28.23
N ASN A 304 -10.30 -1.14 27.34
CA ASN A 304 -10.50 0.05 26.51
C ASN A 304 -11.36 -0.27 25.29
N ALA A 305 -12.62 0.16 25.28
CA ALA A 305 -13.54 -0.06 24.17
C ALA A 305 -13.18 0.76 22.91
N GLU A 306 -12.40 1.83 23.05
CA GLU A 306 -12.02 2.70 21.93
C GLU A 306 -11.06 2.01 20.96
N ALA A 307 -10.32 1.00 21.44
CA ALA A 307 -9.31 0.31 20.65
C ALA A 307 -9.88 -0.42 19.41
N VAL A 308 -11.16 -0.84 19.42
CA VAL A 308 -11.78 -1.56 18.28
C VAL A 308 -12.51 -0.64 17.30
N HIS A 309 -12.28 0.67 17.36
CA HIS A 309 -12.80 1.60 16.36
C HIS A 309 -11.88 2.83 16.24
N ASP A 310 -10.56 2.61 16.35
CA ASP A 310 -9.53 3.63 16.17
C ASP A 310 -8.89 3.58 14.76
N PHE A 311 -9.39 2.67 13.89
CA PHE A 311 -8.91 2.42 12.54
C PHE A 311 -7.52 1.78 12.46
N LYS A 312 -7.01 1.21 13.56
CA LYS A 312 -5.71 0.55 13.61
C LYS A 312 -5.88 -0.96 13.79
N MET A 313 -5.33 -1.73 12.85
CA MET A 313 -5.22 -3.18 13.03
C MET A 313 -3.94 -3.57 13.80
N VAL A 314 -2.93 -2.70 13.74
CA VAL A 314 -1.64 -2.82 14.42
C VAL A 314 -1.15 -1.45 14.87
N ASP A 315 -0.50 -1.41 16.03
CA ASP A 315 0.20 -0.21 16.52
C ASP A 315 1.36 -0.64 17.41
N VAL A 316 2.39 0.21 17.50
CA VAL A 316 3.61 -0.07 18.24
C VAL A 316 3.96 1.10 19.15
N LYS A 317 4.41 0.77 20.37
CA LYS A 317 4.89 1.79 21.31
C LYS A 317 6.13 2.52 20.79
N ASN A 318 7.04 1.80 20.14
CA ASN A 318 8.30 2.32 19.63
C ASN A 318 8.51 1.91 18.16
N ILE A 319 8.50 2.91 17.28
CA ILE A 319 8.72 2.74 15.84
C ILE A 319 10.17 2.37 15.49
N ALA A 320 11.13 2.53 16.40
CA ALA A 320 12.55 2.23 16.17
C ALA A 320 12.90 0.75 16.38
N ASP A 321 12.04 -0.03 17.02
CA ASP A 321 12.38 -1.39 17.41
C ASP A 321 12.57 -2.28 16.18
N LYS A 322 13.62 -3.10 16.22
CA LYS A 322 13.87 -4.09 15.16
C LYS A 322 12.87 -5.24 15.20
N LYS A 323 12.48 -5.66 16.41
CA LYS A 323 11.43 -6.63 16.64
C LYS A 323 10.26 -5.90 17.28
N LEU A 324 9.19 -5.73 16.51
CA LEU A 324 8.02 -4.97 16.93
C LEU A 324 7.17 -5.76 17.93
N ALA A 325 6.64 -5.04 18.92
CA ALA A 325 5.58 -5.51 19.80
C ALA A 325 4.30 -4.76 19.42
N PHE A 326 3.27 -5.52 19.03
CA PHE A 326 1.98 -5.01 18.57
C PHE A 326 0.95 -5.08 19.70
N ASP A 327 1.12 -4.25 20.72
CA ASP A 327 0.39 -4.34 22.00
C ASP A 327 -0.27 -3.03 22.44
N THR A 328 -0.37 -2.04 21.54
CA THR A 328 -0.86 -0.69 21.87
C THR A 328 -2.28 -0.36 21.37
N CYS A 329 -2.86 -1.18 20.48
CA CYS A 329 -4.21 -0.99 19.92
C CYS A 329 -5.12 -2.20 20.19
N LEU A 330 -5.14 -2.70 21.44
CA LEU A 330 -5.88 -3.92 21.81
C LEU A 330 -6.97 -3.62 22.84
N TRP A 331 -8.22 -3.96 22.53
CA TRP A 331 -9.23 -4.17 23.56
C TRP A 331 -8.97 -5.51 24.25
N GLU A 332 -8.61 -5.44 25.52
CA GLU A 332 -8.40 -6.62 26.37
C GLU A 332 -9.36 -6.56 27.57
N PRO A 333 -10.29 -7.51 27.72
CA PRO A 333 -11.12 -7.59 28.90
C PRO A 333 -10.28 -7.98 30.11
N SER A 334 -10.60 -7.43 31.28
CA SER A 334 -9.97 -7.79 32.55
C SER A 334 -10.08 -9.29 32.81
N SER A 335 -9.03 -9.90 33.36
CA SER A 335 -9.07 -11.32 33.75
C SER A 335 -10.17 -11.63 34.77
N MET A 336 -10.59 -10.63 35.56
CA MET A 336 -11.65 -10.71 36.55
C MET A 336 -13.05 -10.46 35.98
N ASP A 337 -13.15 -9.95 34.75
CA ASP A 337 -14.42 -9.75 34.06
C ASP A 337 -15.00 -11.10 33.65
N LYS A 338 -16.25 -11.36 34.07
CA LYS A 338 -16.99 -12.57 33.72
C LYS A 338 -17.81 -12.40 32.46
N GLU A 339 -18.20 -11.18 32.12
CA GLU A 339 -19.00 -10.87 30.94
C GLU A 339 -18.12 -10.83 29.69
N ARG A 340 -16.92 -10.24 29.80
CA ARG A 340 -15.89 -10.17 28.75
C ARG A 340 -16.48 -9.78 27.39
N SER A 341 -17.21 -8.68 27.39
CA SER A 341 -18.03 -8.26 26.25
C SER A 341 -17.71 -6.83 25.83
N ILE A 342 -17.86 -6.58 24.53
CA ILE A 342 -17.79 -5.26 23.92
C ILE A 342 -19.00 -5.07 23.01
N THR A 343 -19.59 -3.88 23.04
CA THR A 343 -20.84 -3.56 22.36
C THR A 343 -20.69 -2.26 21.58
N ILE A 344 -21.02 -2.27 20.29
CA ILE A 344 -21.24 -1.06 19.50
C ILE A 344 -22.72 -0.70 19.57
N HIS A 345 -23.01 0.55 19.92
CA HIS A 345 -24.34 1.14 19.84
C HIS A 345 -24.39 2.10 18.64
N PHE A 346 -25.15 1.75 17.61
CA PHE A 346 -25.26 2.59 16.43
C PHE A 346 -26.14 3.82 16.69
N TYR A 347 -25.78 4.96 16.10
CA TYR A 347 -26.59 6.18 16.19
C TYR A 347 -27.95 6.05 15.50
N LYS A 348 -28.04 5.16 14.50
CA LYS A 348 -29.27 4.82 13.77
C LYS A 348 -29.28 3.30 13.51
N PRO A 349 -30.46 2.67 13.38
CA PRO A 349 -30.55 1.27 13.00
C PRO A 349 -29.83 1.01 11.66
N GLN A 350 -28.99 -0.02 11.61
CA GLN A 350 -28.16 -0.38 10.46
C GLN A 350 -28.63 -1.66 9.76
N HIS A 351 -28.28 -1.78 8.48
CA HIS A 351 -28.21 -3.05 7.77
C HIS A 351 -26.78 -3.60 7.90
N ILE A 352 -26.63 -4.88 8.20
CA ILE A 352 -25.32 -5.53 8.37
C ILE A 352 -25.30 -6.81 7.55
N SER A 353 -24.28 -6.98 6.72
CA SER A 353 -24.10 -8.19 5.90
C SER A 353 -22.72 -8.82 6.04
N VAL A 354 -21.72 -8.10 6.54
CA VAL A 354 -20.36 -8.61 6.76
C VAL A 354 -19.87 -8.20 8.13
N VAL A 355 -19.26 -9.14 8.84
CA VAL A 355 -18.52 -8.87 10.08
C VAL A 355 -17.15 -9.55 10.00
N LYS A 356 -16.09 -8.80 10.31
CA LYS A 356 -14.73 -9.32 10.45
C LYS A 356 -14.18 -8.98 11.82
N LEU A 357 -13.50 -9.93 12.44
CA LEU A 357 -12.85 -9.72 13.74
C LEU A 357 -11.34 -9.88 13.62
N TYR A 358 -10.60 -8.97 14.22
CA TYR A 358 -9.15 -8.96 14.25
C TYR A 358 -8.69 -9.22 15.68
N GLY A 359 -7.96 -10.32 15.87
CA GLY A 359 -7.47 -10.73 17.19
C GLY A 359 -6.11 -10.13 17.54
N ASN A 360 -5.57 -10.54 18.69
CA ASN A 360 -4.22 -10.19 19.07
C ASN A 360 -3.17 -10.76 18.09
N VAL A 361 -2.19 -9.93 17.71
CA VAL A 361 -1.02 -10.35 16.92
C VAL A 361 -0.07 -11.22 17.74
N ASN A 362 -0.01 -11.01 19.07
CA ASN A 362 0.83 -11.78 19.97
C ASN A 362 0.45 -13.26 19.96
N ARG A 363 1.37 -14.10 19.48
CA ARG A 363 1.17 -15.54 19.30
C ARG A 363 0.88 -16.31 20.58
N GLY A 364 1.20 -15.74 21.73
CA GLY A 364 0.93 -16.34 23.02
C GLY A 364 -0.51 -16.17 23.48
N SER A 365 -1.38 -15.45 22.76
CA SER A 365 -2.76 -15.17 23.18
C SER A 365 -3.75 -15.12 22.02
N ARG A 366 -4.93 -15.72 22.20
CA ARG A 366 -5.94 -15.83 21.13
C ARG A 366 -7.33 -16.07 21.71
N ILE A 367 -8.34 -15.54 21.03
CA ILE A 367 -9.74 -15.89 21.29
C ILE A 367 -10.07 -17.14 20.47
N LEU A 368 -10.43 -18.22 21.17
CA LEU A 368 -10.74 -19.53 20.59
C LEU A 368 -12.23 -19.73 20.29
N ALA A 369 -13.10 -18.96 20.95
CA ALA A 369 -14.52 -18.88 20.64
C ALA A 369 -15.08 -17.57 21.21
N GLY A 370 -15.95 -16.93 20.44
CA GLY A 370 -16.77 -15.82 20.88
C GLY A 370 -18.18 -15.93 20.30
N ARG A 371 -19.06 -15.02 20.71
CA ARG A 371 -20.43 -14.92 20.25
C ARG A 371 -20.76 -13.48 19.90
N LEU A 372 -21.29 -13.25 18.71
CA LEU A 372 -21.95 -12.00 18.34
C LEU A 372 -23.44 -12.12 18.65
N VAL A 373 -24.00 -11.08 19.28
CA VAL A 373 -25.42 -10.94 19.56
C VAL A 373 -25.88 -9.60 18.99
N PHE A 374 -26.98 -9.62 18.26
CA PHE A 374 -27.54 -8.48 17.56
C PHE A 374 -28.82 -8.03 18.24
N SER A 375 -29.16 -6.74 18.14
CA SER A 375 -30.33 -6.17 18.80
C SER A 375 -31.69 -6.76 18.39
N ASN A 376 -31.76 -7.46 17.27
CA ASN A 376 -32.96 -8.17 16.81
C ASN A 376 -33.08 -9.60 17.37
N GLY A 377 -32.14 -10.03 18.21
CA GLY A 377 -32.07 -11.38 18.77
C GLY A 377 -31.28 -12.38 17.93
N TYR A 378 -30.79 -12.01 16.74
CA TYR A 378 -29.88 -12.86 15.97
C TYR A 378 -28.55 -13.03 16.73
N SER A 379 -27.97 -14.23 16.68
CA SER A 379 -26.68 -14.50 17.29
C SER A 379 -25.91 -15.56 16.51
N VAL A 380 -24.59 -15.42 16.49
CA VAL A 380 -23.67 -16.36 15.82
C VAL A 380 -22.42 -16.57 16.65
N GLU A 381 -21.84 -17.76 16.62
CA GLU A 381 -20.54 -18.05 17.22
C GLU A 381 -19.43 -17.90 16.18
N THR A 382 -18.31 -17.29 16.58
CA THR A 382 -17.24 -16.84 15.66
C THR A 382 -16.21 -17.92 15.35
N GLY A 383 -16.16 -19.00 16.15
CA GLY A 383 -15.02 -19.91 16.16
C GLY A 383 -13.72 -19.24 16.65
N PRO A 384 -12.56 -19.89 16.45
CA PRO A 384 -11.26 -19.33 16.82
C PRO A 384 -10.85 -18.25 15.82
N LEU A 385 -10.48 -17.06 16.32
CA LEU A 385 -10.01 -15.97 15.47
C LEU A 385 -8.69 -16.32 14.80
N GLU A 386 -8.38 -15.82 13.62
CA GLU A 386 -7.13 -16.12 12.92
C GLU A 386 -5.87 -15.70 13.72
N HIS A 387 -4.75 -16.35 13.42
CA HIS A 387 -3.48 -16.02 14.05
C HIS A 387 -2.91 -14.69 13.53
N ASN A 388 -1.93 -14.13 14.27
CA ASN A 388 -1.17 -12.95 13.88
C ASN A 388 -2.04 -11.70 13.64
N GLY A 389 -3.22 -11.63 14.26
CA GLY A 389 -4.17 -10.53 14.08
C GLY A 389 -4.82 -10.48 12.69
N GLN A 390 -4.72 -11.54 11.89
CA GLN A 390 -5.37 -11.60 10.58
C GLN A 390 -6.90 -11.54 10.71
N ALA A 391 -7.55 -11.07 9.65
CA ALA A 391 -9.00 -10.97 9.60
C ALA A 391 -9.66 -12.34 9.74
N THR A 392 -10.66 -12.44 10.62
CA THR A 392 -11.56 -13.59 10.72
C THR A 392 -12.92 -13.19 10.17
N ASP A 393 -13.27 -13.66 8.98
CA ASP A 393 -14.61 -13.46 8.41
C ASP A 393 -15.64 -14.26 9.21
N ILE A 394 -16.64 -13.59 9.77
CA ILE A 394 -17.71 -14.24 10.54
C ILE A 394 -18.90 -14.49 9.62
N PRO A 395 -19.27 -15.76 9.38
CA PRO A 395 -20.37 -16.08 8.48
C PRO A 395 -21.71 -15.66 9.12
N ILE A 396 -22.33 -14.62 8.57
CA ILE A 396 -23.64 -14.15 8.99
C ILE A 396 -24.61 -14.10 7.82
N GLU A 397 -25.89 -14.28 8.11
CA GLU A 397 -26.95 -13.85 7.21
C GLU A 397 -27.18 -12.35 7.38
N SER A 398 -27.53 -11.64 6.31
CA SER A 398 -27.74 -10.19 6.39
C SER A 398 -28.86 -9.84 7.36
N GLN A 399 -28.58 -8.91 8.28
CA GLN A 399 -29.50 -8.48 9.33
C GLN A 399 -29.95 -7.03 9.11
N ASN A 400 -31.21 -6.74 9.46
CA ASN A 400 -31.83 -5.43 9.26
C ASN A 400 -32.26 -4.79 10.58
N GLY A 401 -32.21 -3.46 10.65
CA GLY A 401 -32.72 -2.69 11.78
C GLY A 401 -31.88 -2.87 13.05
N ILE A 402 -30.58 -3.13 12.91
CA ILE A 402 -29.69 -3.42 14.03
C ILE A 402 -29.28 -2.14 14.73
N LYS A 403 -29.60 -2.03 16.02
CA LYS A 403 -29.29 -0.88 16.88
C LYS A 403 -28.00 -1.06 17.66
N TRP A 404 -27.63 -2.31 17.94
CA TRP A 404 -26.38 -2.64 18.62
C TRP A 404 -25.93 -4.05 18.24
N VAL A 405 -24.62 -4.28 18.33
CA VAL A 405 -23.99 -5.59 18.22
C VAL A 405 -23.05 -5.75 19.42
N THR A 406 -23.16 -6.87 20.12
CA THR A 406 -22.30 -7.25 21.23
C THR A 406 -21.46 -8.44 20.83
N PHE A 407 -20.14 -8.34 20.98
CA PHE A 407 -19.24 -9.48 20.96
C PHE A 407 -18.91 -9.91 22.39
N GLN A 408 -19.10 -11.19 22.68
CA GLN A 408 -18.77 -11.80 23.97
C GLN A 408 -17.69 -12.87 23.78
N VAL A 409 -16.64 -12.81 24.59
CA VAL A 409 -15.57 -13.81 24.59
C VAL A 409 -16.01 -15.04 25.40
N LEU A 410 -16.01 -16.22 24.77
CA LEU A 410 -16.43 -17.48 25.40
C LEU A 410 -15.25 -18.36 25.81
N LYS A 411 -14.21 -18.42 24.98
CA LYS A 411 -13.03 -19.24 25.22
C LYS A 411 -11.78 -18.55 24.71
N THR A 412 -10.70 -18.64 25.47
CA THR A 412 -9.41 -18.02 25.16
C THR A 412 -8.26 -18.96 25.41
N GLU A 413 -7.12 -18.64 24.82
CA GLU A 413 -5.80 -19.13 25.21
C GLU A 413 -4.88 -17.94 25.48
N GLY A 414 -3.96 -18.11 26.43
CA GLY A 414 -2.97 -17.09 26.76
C GLY A 414 -3.46 -15.94 27.66
N PRO A 415 -2.53 -15.06 28.06
CA PRO A 415 -2.81 -13.96 28.99
C PRO A 415 -3.54 -12.75 28.38
N HIS A 416 -3.39 -12.47 27.09
CA HIS A 416 -3.88 -11.25 26.43
C HIS A 416 -4.88 -11.51 25.28
N PRO A 417 -5.98 -12.24 25.51
CA PRO A 417 -6.96 -12.51 24.46
C PRO A 417 -7.87 -11.29 24.27
N GLY A 418 -7.69 -10.59 23.15
CA GLY A 418 -8.41 -9.36 22.84
C GLY A 418 -8.68 -9.18 21.35
N LEU A 419 -9.36 -8.08 21.02
CA LEU A 419 -9.58 -7.62 19.65
C LEU A 419 -8.77 -6.37 19.39
N THR A 420 -8.11 -6.29 18.23
CA THR A 420 -7.51 -5.03 17.77
C THR A 420 -8.50 -4.21 16.97
N GLU A 421 -9.41 -4.85 16.23
CA GLU A 421 -10.39 -4.16 15.39
C GLU A 421 -11.60 -5.08 15.15
N TRP A 422 -12.75 -4.48 14.90
CA TRP A 422 -13.90 -5.19 14.31
C TRP A 422 -14.51 -4.39 13.17
N GLU A 423 -14.60 -5.03 12.02
CA GLU A 423 -15.17 -4.39 10.85
C GLU A 423 -16.58 -4.90 10.61
N ILE A 424 -17.54 -3.99 10.56
CA ILE A 424 -18.95 -4.27 10.34
C ILE A 424 -19.38 -3.49 9.10
N PHE A 425 -19.91 -4.18 8.09
CA PHE A 425 -20.32 -3.55 6.84
C PHE A 425 -21.76 -3.91 6.46
N ASP A 426 -22.43 -2.99 5.77
CA ASP A 426 -23.74 -3.22 5.14
C ASP A 426 -23.61 -3.97 3.81
N HIS A 427 -22.44 -3.98 3.18
CA HIS A 427 -22.16 -4.73 1.96
C HIS A 427 -20.75 -5.36 1.96
N PRO A 428 -20.51 -6.36 1.10
CA PRO A 428 -19.15 -6.83 0.77
C PRO A 428 -18.22 -5.70 0.33
N CYS A 429 -16.94 -6.03 0.13
CA CYS A 429 -15.92 -5.05 -0.26
C CYS A 429 -16.39 -4.13 -1.41
N PRO A 430 -15.99 -2.84 -1.43
CA PRO A 430 -16.45 -1.89 -2.45
C PRO A 430 -16.21 -2.38 -3.88
N ASP A 431 -17.06 -1.91 -4.79
CA ASP A 431 -17.10 -2.31 -6.19
C ASP A 431 -15.77 -1.97 -6.92
N MET A 432 -14.80 -2.89 -6.87
CA MET A 432 -13.47 -2.75 -7.48
C MET A 432 -13.25 -3.81 -8.55
N HIS A 433 -13.31 -3.40 -9.82
CA HIS A 433 -13.24 -4.32 -10.97
C HIS A 433 -11.86 -4.33 -11.62
N ILE A 434 -11.02 -5.27 -11.17
CA ILE A 434 -9.68 -5.46 -11.74
C ILE A 434 -9.62 -6.80 -12.43
N CYS A 435 -9.26 -6.80 -13.72
CA CYS A 435 -9.10 -7.99 -14.54
C CYS A 435 -7.71 -8.01 -15.19
N LYS A 436 -7.04 -9.16 -15.17
CA LYS A 436 -5.84 -9.37 -15.98
C LYS A 436 -5.63 -10.84 -16.33
N ILE A 437 -5.34 -11.12 -17.60
CA ILE A 437 -4.82 -12.41 -18.02
C ILE A 437 -3.44 -12.63 -17.39
N LEU A 438 -3.30 -13.82 -16.80
CA LEU A 438 -2.06 -14.30 -16.24
C LEU A 438 -1.40 -15.29 -17.19
N VAL A 439 -0.07 -15.28 -17.24
CA VAL A 439 0.71 -16.40 -17.77
C VAL A 439 1.67 -16.86 -16.69
N ASN A 440 1.58 -18.13 -16.29
CA ASN A 440 2.34 -18.70 -15.17
C ASN A 440 2.19 -17.91 -13.84
N GLY A 441 1.02 -17.30 -13.62
CA GLY A 441 0.71 -16.48 -12.44
C GLY A 441 1.12 -15.00 -12.55
N GLU A 442 1.78 -14.63 -13.64
CA GLU A 442 2.35 -13.29 -13.86
C GLU A 442 1.41 -12.41 -14.69
N PHE A 443 1.33 -11.10 -14.41
CA PHE A 443 0.53 -10.16 -15.21
C PHE A 443 1.10 -10.06 -16.62
N ALA A 444 0.38 -10.62 -17.59
CA ALA A 444 0.85 -10.72 -18.96
C ALA A 444 0.30 -9.57 -19.80
N TYR A 445 1.16 -8.86 -20.52
CA TYR A 445 0.77 -7.87 -21.54
C TYR A 445 1.10 -8.35 -22.95
N HIS A 446 2.12 -9.18 -23.03
CA HIS A 446 2.60 -9.97 -24.15
C HIS A 446 3.40 -11.12 -23.53
N TRP A 447 3.49 -12.26 -24.21
CA TRP A 447 4.27 -13.39 -23.72
C TRP A 447 5.00 -14.11 -24.85
N ASP A 448 6.32 -14.16 -24.76
CA ASP A 448 7.17 -14.84 -25.72
C ASP A 448 7.47 -16.27 -25.24
N MET A 449 6.87 -17.27 -25.87
CA MET A 449 7.10 -18.68 -25.55
C MET A 449 8.48 -19.13 -26.04
N TYR A 450 9.49 -19.10 -25.17
CA TYR A 450 10.84 -19.51 -25.51
C TYR A 450 11.00 -21.04 -25.55
N PRO A 451 12.01 -21.59 -26.27
CA PRO A 451 12.23 -23.03 -26.33
C PRO A 451 12.44 -23.65 -24.94
N GLY A 452 11.68 -24.72 -24.66
CA GLY A 452 11.69 -25.46 -23.39
C GLY A 452 10.79 -24.87 -22.30
N GLU A 453 10.13 -23.74 -22.55
CA GLU A 453 9.20 -23.13 -21.60
C GLU A 453 7.78 -23.73 -21.73
N MET A 454 7.12 -23.92 -20.59
CA MET A 454 5.69 -24.20 -20.52
C MET A 454 4.95 -22.96 -20.05
N ALA A 455 3.78 -22.70 -20.62
CA ALA A 455 2.90 -21.61 -20.19
C ALA A 455 1.53 -22.15 -19.80
N LYS A 456 1.02 -21.62 -18.69
CA LYS A 456 -0.33 -21.81 -18.24
C LYS A 456 -1.01 -20.44 -18.15
N VAL A 457 -2.06 -20.27 -18.95
CA VAL A 457 -2.92 -19.10 -18.89
C VAL A 457 -3.86 -19.23 -17.70
N GLY A 458 -4.05 -18.12 -17.00
CA GLY A 458 -5.02 -17.94 -15.94
C GLY A 458 -5.63 -16.54 -16.00
N PHE A 459 -6.45 -16.21 -15.02
CA PHE A 459 -7.10 -14.91 -14.94
C PHE A 459 -7.06 -14.43 -13.50
N TYR A 460 -6.64 -13.20 -13.31
CA TYR A 460 -6.74 -12.49 -12.06
C TYR A 460 -8.00 -11.65 -12.09
N THR A 461 -8.84 -11.86 -11.08
CA THR A 461 -9.91 -10.95 -10.70
C THR A 461 -9.74 -10.58 -9.24
N TYR A 462 -10.06 -9.34 -8.90
CA TYR A 462 -10.13 -8.93 -7.49
C TYR A 462 -11.58 -9.09 -6.98
N LEU A 463 -11.70 -9.58 -5.74
CA LEU A 463 -12.92 -9.90 -4.97
C LEU A 463 -13.78 -11.08 -5.42
N GLU A 464 -14.15 -11.19 -6.69
CA GLU A 464 -14.98 -12.32 -7.14
C GLU A 464 -14.50 -12.92 -8.45
N ASN A 465 -14.73 -14.23 -8.60
CA ASN A 465 -14.52 -14.92 -9.87
C ASN A 465 -15.59 -14.45 -10.86
N MET A 466 -15.21 -13.50 -11.72
CA MET A 466 -16.08 -13.13 -12.83
C MET A 466 -16.16 -14.27 -13.85
N PRO A 467 -17.37 -14.69 -14.26
CA PRO A 467 -17.52 -15.66 -15.33
C PRO A 467 -16.95 -15.11 -16.64
N VAL A 468 -15.97 -15.82 -17.20
CA VAL A 468 -15.28 -15.42 -18.43
C VAL A 468 -15.41 -16.47 -19.53
N VAL A 469 -15.63 -15.98 -20.75
CA VAL A 469 -15.53 -16.76 -21.99
C VAL A 469 -14.13 -16.52 -22.58
N TRP A 470 -13.41 -17.60 -22.87
CA TRP A 470 -12.07 -17.52 -23.45
C TRP A 470 -12.12 -17.61 -24.96
N LYS A 471 -11.36 -16.74 -25.64
CA LYS A 471 -11.16 -16.80 -27.10
C LYS A 471 -9.69 -16.95 -27.43
N MET A 472 -9.39 -17.82 -28.39
CA MET A 472 -8.08 -17.93 -29.03
C MET A 472 -8.26 -17.65 -30.53
N ASN A 473 -7.67 -16.56 -31.01
CA ASN A 473 -7.86 -16.09 -32.39
C ASN A 473 -9.35 -16.03 -32.78
N ASP A 474 -10.16 -15.40 -31.92
CA ASP A 474 -11.62 -15.24 -32.04
C ASP A 474 -12.47 -16.51 -31.90
N VAL A 475 -11.84 -17.68 -31.70
CA VAL A 475 -12.54 -18.94 -31.47
C VAL A 475 -12.76 -19.17 -29.98
N GLU A 476 -14.02 -19.28 -29.58
CA GLU A 476 -14.40 -19.57 -28.19
C GLU A 476 -13.98 -20.98 -27.75
N MET A 477 -13.52 -21.09 -26.51
CA MET A 477 -13.11 -22.36 -25.90
C MET A 477 -13.11 -22.28 -24.37
N THR A 478 -12.96 -23.43 -23.72
CA THR A 478 -12.74 -23.50 -22.28
C THR A 478 -11.28 -23.18 -21.94
N LEU A 479 -11.03 -22.71 -20.71
CA LEU A 479 -9.66 -22.46 -20.23
C LEU A 479 -8.79 -23.73 -20.23
N ASP A 480 -9.37 -24.90 -19.95
CA ASP A 480 -8.67 -26.18 -20.03
C ASP A 480 -8.25 -26.52 -21.47
N LYS A 481 -9.16 -26.35 -22.43
CA LYS A 481 -8.86 -26.56 -23.85
C LYS A 481 -7.81 -25.57 -24.35
N LEU A 482 -7.92 -24.29 -23.96
CA LEU A 482 -6.92 -23.26 -24.24
C LEU A 482 -5.55 -23.68 -23.74
N ASN A 483 -5.43 -24.07 -22.46
CA ASN A 483 -4.16 -24.50 -21.87
C ASN A 483 -3.60 -25.78 -22.51
N LYS A 484 -4.45 -26.74 -22.90
CA LYS A 484 -4.03 -27.93 -23.66
C LYS A 484 -3.48 -27.58 -25.04
N MET A 485 -4.13 -26.65 -25.75
CA MET A 485 -3.61 -26.14 -27.03
C MET A 485 -2.29 -25.40 -26.83
N ILE A 486 -2.14 -24.69 -25.72
CA ILE A 486 -0.89 -24.01 -25.39
C ILE A 486 0.25 -24.99 -25.15
N ALA A 487 0.00 -26.02 -24.34
CA ALA A 487 0.95 -27.08 -24.05
C ALA A 487 1.35 -27.90 -25.29
N ALA A 488 0.43 -28.09 -26.25
CA ALA A 488 0.71 -28.79 -27.50
C ALA A 488 1.60 -27.99 -28.48
N GLY A 489 1.89 -26.73 -28.17
CA GLY A 489 2.74 -25.84 -28.97
C GLY A 489 1.92 -24.83 -29.77
N VAL A 490 1.81 -23.61 -29.24
CA VAL A 490 1.09 -22.49 -29.87
C VAL A 490 1.82 -21.98 -31.12
N LEU A 491 1.09 -21.83 -32.23
CA LEU A 491 1.41 -20.83 -33.26
C LEU A 491 1.00 -19.46 -32.72
N THR A 492 1.80 -18.41 -32.93
CA THR A 492 1.51 -17.03 -32.46
C THR A 492 0.00 -16.73 -32.43
N SER A 493 -0.55 -16.48 -31.24
CA SER A 493 -1.99 -16.42 -31.00
C SER A 493 -2.39 -15.24 -30.12
N ARG A 494 -3.55 -14.70 -30.41
CA ARG A 494 -4.27 -13.72 -29.59
C ARG A 494 -5.18 -14.46 -28.62
N ILE A 495 -5.05 -14.15 -27.34
CA ILE A 495 -5.89 -14.70 -26.27
C ILE A 495 -6.71 -13.55 -25.68
N GLN A 496 -8.01 -13.75 -25.55
CA GLN A 496 -8.93 -12.79 -24.95
C GLN A 496 -9.73 -13.46 -23.84
N ALA A 497 -9.90 -12.72 -22.74
CA ALA A 497 -10.90 -12.99 -21.72
C ALA A 497 -12.06 -12.03 -21.94
N VAL A 498 -13.26 -12.58 -22.13
CA VAL A 498 -14.48 -11.83 -22.44
C VAL A 498 -15.48 -12.04 -21.32
N SER A 499 -16.15 -10.97 -20.88
CA SER A 499 -17.22 -11.06 -19.89
C SER A 499 -18.34 -11.94 -20.42
N ALA A 500 -18.70 -13.00 -19.69
CA ALA A 500 -19.83 -13.84 -20.07
C ALA A 500 -21.18 -13.11 -19.96
N GLN A 501 -21.22 -12.02 -19.17
CA GLN A 501 -22.43 -11.24 -18.92
C GLN A 501 -22.63 -10.15 -19.97
N THR A 502 -21.59 -9.37 -20.28
CA THR A 502 -21.69 -8.19 -21.17
C THR A 502 -21.19 -8.46 -22.58
N GLY A 503 -20.37 -9.51 -22.78
CA GLY A 503 -19.69 -9.77 -24.05
C GLY A 503 -18.50 -8.85 -24.34
N GLU A 504 -18.16 -7.94 -23.42
CA GLU A 504 -17.02 -7.03 -23.55
C GLU A 504 -15.70 -7.73 -23.27
N ILE A 505 -14.64 -7.31 -23.98
CA ILE A 505 -13.28 -7.81 -23.74
C ILE A 505 -12.79 -7.25 -22.41
N LEU A 506 -12.54 -8.13 -21.45
CA LEU A 506 -12.03 -7.78 -20.12
C LEU A 506 -10.51 -7.62 -20.11
N ASP A 507 -9.80 -8.39 -20.93
CA ASP A 507 -8.36 -8.25 -21.17
C ASP A 507 -7.92 -9.06 -22.41
N GLU A 508 -6.78 -8.68 -23.01
CA GLU A 508 -6.23 -9.31 -24.21
C GLU A 508 -4.70 -9.47 -24.12
N VAL A 509 -4.17 -10.63 -24.48
CA VAL A 509 -2.74 -10.91 -24.49
C VAL A 509 -2.33 -11.65 -25.75
N TYR A 510 -1.16 -11.29 -26.29
CA TYR A 510 -0.54 -11.99 -27.41
C TYR A 510 0.53 -12.96 -26.92
N LEU A 511 0.36 -14.24 -27.25
CA LEU A 511 1.37 -15.28 -27.05
C LEU A 511 2.10 -15.50 -28.37
N ARG A 512 3.41 -15.22 -28.43
CA ARG A 512 4.25 -15.41 -29.61
C ARG A 512 5.18 -16.59 -29.39
N LYS A 513 5.31 -17.48 -30.38
CA LYS A 513 6.34 -18.51 -30.35
C LYS A 513 7.71 -17.86 -30.62
N ALA A 514 8.58 -17.84 -29.62
CA ALA A 514 9.90 -17.26 -29.72
C ALA A 514 10.95 -18.32 -30.12
N SER A 515 11.93 -17.91 -30.93
CA SER A 515 13.03 -18.78 -31.34
C SER A 515 14.15 -18.82 -30.30
N ILE A 516 15.08 -19.75 -30.48
CA ILE A 516 16.33 -19.73 -29.69
C ILE A 516 17.13 -18.45 -29.93
N PHE A 517 17.05 -17.87 -31.14
CA PHE A 517 17.71 -16.61 -31.46
C PHE A 517 17.08 -15.44 -30.70
N ASP A 518 15.76 -15.41 -30.52
CA ASP A 518 15.09 -14.40 -29.67
C ASP A 518 15.60 -14.52 -28.22
N LYS A 519 15.67 -15.73 -27.67
CA LYS A 519 16.19 -15.97 -26.31
C LYS A 519 17.64 -15.49 -26.17
N VAL A 520 18.49 -15.84 -27.13
CA VAL A 520 19.89 -15.40 -27.18
C VAL A 520 19.98 -13.88 -27.31
N LYS A 521 19.11 -13.26 -28.11
CA LYS A 521 19.05 -11.80 -28.27
C LYS A 521 18.79 -11.11 -26.93
N GLU A 522 17.83 -11.60 -26.14
CA GLU A 522 17.56 -11.02 -24.82
C GLU A 522 18.75 -11.19 -23.86
N CYS A 523 19.29 -12.41 -23.77
CA CYS A 523 20.39 -12.73 -22.87
C CYS A 523 21.70 -11.99 -23.18
N TYR A 524 22.05 -11.86 -24.46
CA TYR A 524 23.37 -11.37 -24.90
C TYR A 524 23.35 -9.94 -25.43
N TYR A 525 22.18 -9.37 -25.75
CA TYR A 525 22.08 -7.97 -26.16
C TYR A 525 21.30 -7.11 -25.17
N ARG A 526 20.06 -7.49 -24.81
CA ARG A 526 19.24 -6.66 -23.91
C ARG A 526 19.84 -6.58 -22.51
N PHE A 527 20.09 -7.71 -21.86
CA PHE A 527 20.57 -7.71 -20.46
C PHE A 527 21.93 -7.01 -20.32
N PRO A 528 22.93 -7.25 -21.19
CA PRO A 528 24.20 -6.54 -21.11
C PRO A 528 24.05 -5.04 -21.41
N ARG A 529 23.17 -4.65 -22.35
CA ARG A 529 22.88 -3.23 -22.63
C ARG A 529 22.24 -2.52 -21.44
N ASN A 530 21.29 -3.16 -20.75
CA ASN A 530 20.69 -2.62 -19.53
C ASN A 530 21.73 -2.50 -18.40
N ARG A 531 22.58 -3.52 -18.21
CA ARG A 531 23.69 -3.50 -17.24
C ARG A 531 24.69 -2.39 -17.55
N LEU A 532 25.12 -2.25 -18.80
CA LEU A 532 26.02 -1.20 -19.27
C LEU A 532 25.39 0.18 -19.06
N ARG A 533 24.10 0.35 -19.37
CA ARG A 533 23.39 1.62 -19.16
C ARG A 533 23.43 2.04 -17.69
N ARG A 534 23.08 1.12 -16.78
CA ARG A 534 23.16 1.39 -15.33
C ARG A 534 24.56 1.70 -14.86
N TRP A 535 25.56 0.99 -15.38
CA TRP A 535 26.96 1.25 -15.06
C TRP A 535 27.39 2.66 -15.51
N ILE A 536 27.06 3.06 -16.74
CA ILE A 536 27.35 4.42 -17.26
C ILE A 536 26.69 5.47 -16.38
N ASP A 537 25.41 5.31 -16.04
CA ASP A 537 24.70 6.28 -15.20
C ASP A 537 25.31 6.36 -13.79
N ARG A 538 25.74 5.23 -13.22
CA ARG A 538 26.49 5.19 -11.95
C ARG A 538 27.79 5.99 -12.02
N GLN A 539 28.56 5.86 -13.11
CA GLN A 539 29.79 6.64 -13.27
C GLN A 539 29.52 8.14 -13.41
N LYS A 540 28.49 8.52 -14.17
CA LYS A 540 28.10 9.92 -14.39
C LYS A 540 27.74 10.64 -13.11
N ILE A 541 27.05 9.96 -12.19
CA ILE A 541 26.56 10.61 -10.97
C ILE A 541 27.53 10.55 -9.79
N ALA A 542 28.58 9.72 -9.82
CA ALA A 542 29.45 9.49 -8.66
C ALA A 542 30.04 10.80 -8.08
N ARG A 543 30.56 11.68 -8.95
CA ARG A 543 31.09 12.99 -8.54
C ARG A 543 29.98 13.92 -8.01
N LYS A 544 28.83 13.98 -8.69
CA LYS A 544 27.68 14.81 -8.27
C LYS A 544 27.18 14.38 -6.89
N HIS A 545 26.94 13.08 -6.70
CA HIS A 545 26.50 12.49 -5.44
C HIS A 545 27.47 12.78 -4.28
N HIS A 546 28.79 12.66 -4.52
CA HIS A 546 29.78 13.03 -3.50
C HIS A 546 29.72 14.52 -3.14
N LYS A 547 29.60 15.41 -4.13
CA LYS A 547 29.45 16.85 -3.90
C LYS A 547 28.21 17.17 -3.05
N LEU A 548 27.08 16.51 -3.30
CA LEU A 548 25.85 16.70 -2.51
C LEU A 548 26.07 16.34 -1.02
N ARG A 549 26.78 15.25 -0.72
CA ARG A 549 27.15 14.91 0.67
C ARG A 549 28.05 15.96 1.33
N VAL A 550 29.00 16.52 0.57
CA VAL A 550 29.88 17.59 1.06
C VAL A 550 29.09 18.85 1.37
N LEU A 551 28.09 19.19 0.56
CA LEU A 551 27.21 20.34 0.81
C LEU A 551 26.46 20.19 2.15
N LYS A 552 25.84 19.03 2.42
CA LYS A 552 25.21 18.76 3.73
C LYS A 552 26.22 18.86 4.89
N ARG A 553 27.41 18.28 4.75
CA ARG A 553 28.45 18.40 5.80
C ARG A 553 28.88 19.84 6.06
N ASN A 554 28.93 20.67 5.02
CA ASN A 554 29.33 22.07 5.16
C ASN A 554 28.20 22.94 5.72
N SER A 555 26.93 22.60 5.47
CA SER A 555 25.80 23.33 6.08
C SER A 555 25.76 23.13 7.60
N LEU A 556 25.99 21.90 8.06
CA LEU A 556 26.00 21.56 9.49
C LEU A 556 27.14 22.23 10.28
N LYS A 557 28.22 22.68 9.63
CA LYS A 557 29.32 23.39 10.30
C LYS A 557 29.02 24.87 10.60
N LYS A 558 27.93 25.39 10.04
CA LYS A 558 27.52 26.79 10.20
C LYS A 558 26.49 26.99 11.31
N ILE A 559 26.01 25.88 11.88
CA ILE A 559 25.10 25.76 13.01
C ILE A 559 25.98 25.50 14.23
#